data_AF-A0ABD3PG71-F1
#
_entry.id   AF-A0ABD3PG71-F1
#
_cell.length_a   1.000
_cell.length_b   1.000
_cell.length_c   1.000
_cell.angle_alpha   90.00
_cell.angle_beta   90.00
_cell.angle_gamma   90.00
#
_symmetry.space_group_name_H-M   'P 1'
#
loop_
_entity.id
_entity.type
_entity.pdbx_description
1 polymer ?
#
loop_
_entity_poly.entity_id
_entity_poly.type
_entity_poly.pdbx_seq_one_letter_code
_entity_poly.pdbx_strand_id
1 'polypeptide(L)'
;MQKIVIPHKNARARNETSALNCTLSHDYILIFVHEEEVLTAYLGHTDGLNREQLDSQGSDKADKGWIELHCECFNDPEKVYTTKANPNLHDRFKEEIVCEKGAYELTPDKSKTIMQTNKSHLRTMIKNYNASGNGSDMAKHDCDEDGMGGEEESQENFGRFNRELAKKRAELKGQDDLLLVDGDDRSSFLVMNTVDLLYWWDVMDELEMIFVFMGKLHDGVNSSSDKTPGATARRRVGNDANSNSQSNKKSKTGSKDDIQREMVKNVGRINNTLNIATAAILRQRISDAKDKMYQIEDALDELDKVADERKYQRNVRRLEELQKDIDSYELQLSDLEESEDAQPRELTYQAASV
;
A
#
# COMPACT_ATOMS: atom_id res chain seq x y z
N MET A 1 -38.39 30.51 45.01
CA MET A 1 -38.09 29.64 43.86
C MET A 1 -36.70 29.06 44.04
N GLN A 2 -36.59 27.81 44.51
CA GLN A 2 -35.31 27.12 44.72
C GLN A 2 -34.80 26.60 43.36
N LYS A 3 -33.60 27.01 42.95
CA LYS A 3 -32.88 26.45 41.80
C LYS A 3 -32.31 25.09 42.20
N ILE A 4 -32.85 24.03 41.61
CA ILE A 4 -32.29 22.69 41.69
C ILE A 4 -31.06 22.67 40.78
N VAL A 5 -29.86 22.58 41.37
CA VAL A 5 -28.61 22.35 40.65
C VAL A 5 -28.43 20.84 40.54
N ILE A 6 -28.58 20.30 39.33
CA ILE A 6 -28.30 18.90 39.03
C ILE A 6 -26.79 18.76 38.82
N PRO A 7 -26.08 17.94 39.62
CA PRO A 7 -24.64 17.77 39.46
C PRO A 7 -24.34 16.90 38.22
N HIS A 8 -23.65 17.50 37.24
CA HIS A 8 -23.09 16.80 36.08
C HIS A 8 -21.98 15.82 36.52
N LYS A 9 -22.33 14.58 36.88
CA LYS A 9 -21.37 13.53 37.24
C LYS A 9 -20.88 12.67 36.06
N ASN A 10 -21.34 12.92 34.83
CA ASN A 10 -21.07 12.04 33.68
C ASN A 10 -19.99 12.53 32.68
N ALA A 11 -19.35 13.67 32.91
CA ALA A 11 -18.33 14.18 31.99
C ALA A 11 -16.94 13.54 32.22
N ARG A 12 -16.60 13.16 33.46
CA ARG A 12 -15.25 12.69 33.81
C ARG A 12 -14.97 11.25 33.33
N ALA A 13 -15.97 10.36 33.44
CA ALA A 13 -15.84 8.98 32.99
C ALA A 13 -15.66 8.85 31.46
N ARG A 14 -16.30 9.72 30.67
CA ARG A 14 -16.16 9.72 29.20
C ARG A 14 -14.74 10.08 28.74
N ASN A 15 -14.06 10.96 29.46
CA ASN A 15 -12.69 11.38 29.09
C ASN A 15 -11.65 10.30 29.38
N GLU A 16 -11.79 9.52 30.46
CA GLU A 16 -10.84 8.44 30.77
C GLU A 16 -11.00 7.25 29.80
N THR A 17 -12.24 6.91 29.41
CA THR A 17 -12.45 5.88 28.38
C THR A 17 -11.98 6.35 27.01
N SER A 18 -12.13 7.64 26.70
CA SER A 18 -11.62 8.23 25.46
C SER A 18 -10.09 8.20 25.39
N ALA A 19 -9.38 8.50 26.48
CA ALA A 19 -7.93 8.48 26.52
C ALA A 19 -7.36 7.06 26.34
N LEU A 20 -7.95 6.07 27.03
CA LEU A 20 -7.62 4.65 26.86
C LEU A 20 -7.88 4.16 25.43
N ASN A 21 -8.99 4.57 24.82
CA ASN A 21 -9.31 4.20 23.44
C ASN A 21 -8.34 4.84 22.42
N CYS A 22 -7.84 6.05 22.69
CA CYS A 22 -6.83 6.69 21.83
C CYS A 22 -5.47 5.97 21.92
N THR A 23 -4.99 5.60 23.11
CA THR A 23 -3.72 4.87 23.24
C THR A 23 -3.81 3.47 22.64
N LEU A 24 -4.93 2.77 22.87
CA LEU A 24 -5.17 1.43 22.31
C LEU A 24 -5.22 1.41 20.77
N SER A 25 -5.55 2.53 20.12
CA SER A 25 -5.66 2.58 18.66
C SER A 25 -4.30 2.63 17.93
N HIS A 26 -3.22 3.05 18.59
CA HIS A 26 -1.89 3.14 17.98
C HIS A 26 -1.22 1.78 17.93
N ASP A 27 -1.11 1.13 19.09
CA ASP A 27 -0.48 -0.18 19.27
C ASP A 27 -1.10 -1.20 18.30
N TYR A 28 -2.42 -1.12 18.14
CA TYR A 28 -3.22 -2.08 17.40
C TYR A 28 -2.89 -2.16 15.90
N ILE A 29 -2.59 -1.05 15.21
CA ILE A 29 -2.22 -1.11 13.78
C ILE A 29 -0.77 -1.48 13.57
N LEU A 30 0.12 -1.07 14.46
CA LEU A 30 1.52 -1.35 14.27
C LEU A 30 1.77 -2.85 14.30
N ILE A 31 1.06 -3.58 15.16
CA ILE A 31 1.09 -5.05 15.17
C ILE A 31 0.51 -5.65 13.89
N PHE A 32 -0.54 -5.04 13.34
CA PHE A 32 -1.18 -5.53 12.12
C PHE A 32 -0.28 -5.40 10.88
N VAL A 33 0.60 -4.41 10.86
CA VAL A 33 1.37 -4.02 9.67
C VAL A 33 2.84 -4.44 9.77
N HIS A 34 3.45 -4.35 10.95
CA HIS A 34 4.88 -4.63 11.10
C HIS A 34 5.20 -6.13 11.20
N GLU A 35 4.21 -6.96 11.51
CA GLU A 35 4.38 -8.41 11.60
C GLU A 35 3.91 -9.07 10.30
N GLU A 36 4.86 -9.44 9.44
CA GLU A 36 4.60 -10.08 8.14
C GLU A 36 3.71 -11.34 8.29
N GLU A 37 3.85 -12.08 9.39
CA GLU A 37 3.03 -13.25 9.69
C GLU A 37 1.55 -12.90 9.89
N VAL A 38 1.27 -11.83 10.64
CA VAL A 38 -0.11 -11.34 10.87
C VAL A 38 -0.70 -10.82 9.57
N LEU A 39 0.09 -10.08 8.79
CA LEU A 39 -0.30 -9.53 7.50
C LEU A 39 -0.65 -10.62 6.48
N THR A 40 0.21 -11.64 6.39
CA THR A 40 0.03 -12.79 5.50
C THR A 40 -1.20 -13.60 5.88
N ALA A 41 -1.41 -13.85 7.18
CA ALA A 41 -2.59 -14.52 7.68
C ALA A 41 -3.88 -13.71 7.40
N TYR A 42 -3.81 -12.37 7.49
CA TYR A 42 -4.94 -11.51 7.18
C TYR A 42 -5.33 -11.57 5.70
N LEU A 43 -4.34 -11.45 4.79
CA LEU A 43 -4.57 -11.55 3.35
C LEU A 43 -5.09 -12.94 2.97
N GLY A 44 -4.49 -14.01 3.50
CA GLY A 44 -4.94 -15.38 3.28
C GLY A 44 -6.36 -15.65 3.79
N HIS A 45 -6.80 -14.98 4.86
CA HIS A 45 -8.19 -15.07 5.32
C HIS A 45 -9.19 -14.51 4.29
N THR A 46 -8.78 -13.59 3.43
CA THR A 46 -9.64 -13.02 2.38
C THR A 46 -9.75 -13.89 1.13
N ASP A 47 -8.79 -14.79 0.89
CA ASP A 47 -8.70 -15.63 -0.31
C ASP A 47 -9.62 -16.87 -0.30
N GLY A 48 -10.40 -17.05 0.78
CA GLY A 48 -11.21 -18.24 0.98
C GLY A 48 -10.37 -19.43 1.43
N LEU A 49 -10.93 -20.27 2.30
CA LEU A 49 -10.20 -21.41 2.84
C LEU A 49 -10.02 -22.48 1.76
N ASN A 50 -8.79 -22.95 1.60
CA ASN A 50 -8.51 -24.12 0.76
C ASN A 50 -9.06 -25.40 1.43
N ARG A 51 -9.08 -26.52 0.69
CA ARG A 51 -9.68 -27.77 1.20
C ARG A 51 -8.98 -28.29 2.45
N GLU A 52 -7.66 -28.16 2.54
CA GLU A 52 -6.86 -28.60 3.68
C GLU A 52 -7.12 -27.74 4.93
N GLN A 53 -7.30 -26.44 4.74
CA GLN A 53 -7.68 -25.50 5.79
C GLN A 53 -9.11 -25.75 6.29
N LEU A 54 -10.04 -26.09 5.40
CA LEU A 54 -11.40 -26.50 5.78
C LEU A 54 -11.39 -27.82 6.54
N ASP A 55 -10.61 -28.81 6.10
CA ASP A 55 -10.54 -30.13 6.72
C ASP A 55 -9.78 -30.11 8.06
N SER A 56 -8.92 -29.11 8.29
CA SER A 56 -8.23 -28.89 9.57
C SER A 56 -9.02 -28.04 10.56
N GLN A 57 -10.17 -27.45 10.17
CA GLN A 57 -11.02 -26.70 11.09
C GLN A 57 -11.48 -27.57 12.27
N GLY A 58 -11.14 -27.13 13.48
CA GLY A 58 -11.47 -27.85 14.73
C GLY A 58 -10.47 -28.95 15.11
N SER A 59 -9.34 -29.07 14.40
CA SER A 59 -8.20 -29.87 14.83
C SER A 59 -7.19 -29.01 15.59
N ASP A 60 -6.42 -29.63 16.50
CA ASP A 60 -5.29 -28.97 17.19
C ASP A 60 -4.16 -28.54 16.24
N LYS A 61 -4.25 -28.91 14.95
CA LYS A 61 -3.31 -28.55 13.88
C LYS A 61 -3.81 -27.40 13.01
N ALA A 62 -4.97 -26.80 13.33
CA ALA A 62 -5.44 -25.64 12.60
C ALA A 62 -4.44 -24.49 12.75
N ASP A 63 -4.07 -23.89 11.62
CA ASP A 63 -3.27 -22.66 11.65
C ASP A 63 -4.04 -21.59 12.43
N LYS A 64 -3.30 -20.84 13.26
CA LYS A 64 -3.89 -19.76 14.04
C LYS A 64 -4.51 -18.73 13.10
N GLY A 65 -5.71 -18.28 13.43
CA GLY A 65 -6.33 -17.21 12.67
C GLY A 65 -5.53 -15.92 12.81
N TRP A 66 -5.60 -15.02 11.81
CA TRP A 66 -4.91 -13.73 11.87
C TRP A 66 -5.23 -12.91 13.14
N ILE A 67 -6.44 -13.06 13.69
CA ILE A 67 -6.87 -12.38 14.93
C ILE A 67 -6.15 -12.95 16.15
N GLU A 68 -5.91 -14.26 16.17
CA GLU A 68 -5.19 -14.93 17.26
C GLU A 68 -3.72 -14.52 17.22
N LEU A 69 -3.10 -14.57 16.04
CA LEU A 69 -1.73 -14.08 15.82
C LEU A 69 -1.57 -12.60 16.20
N HIS A 70 -2.54 -11.77 15.81
CA HIS A 70 -2.57 -10.34 16.17
C HIS A 70 -2.64 -10.14 17.69
N CYS A 71 -3.50 -10.89 18.39
CA CYS A 71 -3.59 -10.83 19.85
C CYS A 71 -2.32 -11.35 20.53
N GLU A 72 -1.70 -12.41 20.01
CA GLU A 72 -0.43 -12.94 20.55
C GLU A 72 0.70 -11.93 20.42
N CYS A 73 0.86 -11.32 19.24
CA CYS A 73 1.86 -10.27 19.02
C CYS A 73 1.59 -9.04 19.88
N PHE A 74 0.32 -8.63 20.05
CA PHE A 74 -0.05 -7.56 20.98
C PHE A 74 0.33 -7.90 22.42
N ASN A 75 0.03 -9.14 22.85
CA ASN A 75 0.16 -9.55 24.23
C ASN A 75 1.58 -9.93 24.63
N ASP A 76 2.51 -10.04 23.67
CA ASP A 76 3.94 -10.20 23.92
C ASP A 76 4.51 -8.98 24.69
N PRO A 77 5.15 -9.16 25.87
CA PRO A 77 5.79 -8.08 26.61
C PRO A 77 7.16 -7.68 26.07
N GLU A 78 7.81 -8.51 25.24
CA GLU A 78 9.13 -8.22 24.68
C GLU A 78 9.05 -7.36 23.43
N LYS A 79 7.89 -7.35 22.76
CA LYS A 79 7.66 -6.56 21.55
C LYS A 79 7.28 -5.13 21.89
N VAL A 80 8.05 -4.19 21.36
CA VAL A 80 7.77 -2.75 21.41
C VAL A 80 7.58 -2.27 19.98
N TYR A 81 6.47 -1.60 19.73
CA TYR A 81 6.12 -1.10 18.41
C TYR A 81 6.37 0.40 18.33
N THR A 82 6.76 0.87 17.15
CA THR A 82 7.04 2.28 16.89
C THR A 82 6.40 2.73 15.57
N THR A 83 5.87 3.95 15.54
CA THR A 83 5.30 4.52 14.30
C THR A 83 6.40 5.08 13.42
N LYS A 84 6.41 4.81 12.12
CA LYS A 84 7.30 5.47 11.16
C LYS A 84 7.09 6.99 11.18
N ALA A 85 8.18 7.76 11.25
CA ALA A 85 8.09 9.21 11.17
C ALA A 85 7.58 9.63 9.78
N ASN A 86 6.47 10.37 9.75
CA ASN A 86 5.88 10.95 8.56
C ASN A 86 5.50 12.42 8.83
N PRO A 87 6.44 13.37 8.63
CA PRO A 87 6.20 14.79 8.92
C PRO A 87 5.15 15.42 8.00
N ASN A 88 4.83 14.78 6.88
CA ASN A 88 3.86 15.30 5.92
C ASN A 88 2.41 14.93 6.29
N LEU A 89 2.21 13.92 7.15
CA LEU A 89 0.87 13.41 7.48
C LEU A 89 0.17 14.24 8.56
N HIS A 90 0.88 14.53 9.66
CA HIS A 90 0.40 15.36 10.78
C HIS A 90 1.58 15.72 11.69
N ASP A 91 1.54 16.87 12.36
CA ASP A 91 2.59 17.33 13.30
C ASP A 91 2.98 16.28 14.35
N ARG A 92 2.02 15.44 14.72
CA ARG A 92 2.20 14.36 15.71
C ARG A 92 3.15 13.27 15.23
N PHE A 93 3.20 12.99 13.93
CA PHE A 93 4.03 11.95 13.33
C PHE A 93 5.35 12.50 12.79
N LYS A 94 5.72 13.73 13.16
CA LYS A 94 7.00 14.33 12.77
C LYS A 94 8.20 13.52 13.26
N GLU A 95 8.05 12.86 14.40
CA GLU A 95 9.05 11.98 15.00
C GLU A 95 8.45 10.58 15.21
N GLU A 96 9.32 9.60 15.37
CA GLU A 96 8.95 8.22 15.68
C GLU A 96 8.29 8.18 17.08
N ILE A 97 7.07 7.63 17.16
CA ILE A 97 6.34 7.52 18.41
C ILE A 97 6.45 6.08 18.90
N VAL A 98 7.00 5.91 20.10
CA VAL A 98 6.99 4.62 20.79
C VAL A 98 5.59 4.36 21.32
N CYS A 99 5.03 3.22 20.92
CA CYS A 99 3.70 2.77 21.30
C CYS A 99 3.80 1.93 22.57
N GLU A 100 3.77 2.63 23.71
CA GLU A 100 3.82 2.01 25.03
C GLU A 100 2.55 1.21 25.30
N LYS A 101 2.69 -0.11 25.33
CA LYS A 101 1.63 -1.02 25.75
C LYS A 101 1.25 -0.74 27.21
N GLY A 102 0.02 -0.31 27.42
CA GLY A 102 -0.56 -0.16 28.75
C GLY A 102 -0.71 -1.51 29.49
N ALA A 103 -1.20 -1.47 30.74
CA ALA A 103 -1.56 -2.66 31.52
C ALA A 103 -2.85 -3.33 31.00
N TYR A 104 -2.87 -3.69 29.72
CA TYR A 104 -4.04 -4.18 29.02
C TYR A 104 -3.69 -5.41 28.18
N GLU A 105 -4.59 -6.38 28.23
CA GLU A 105 -4.54 -7.58 27.40
C GLU A 105 -5.61 -7.51 26.31
N LEU A 106 -5.16 -7.69 25.07
CA LEU A 106 -6.00 -7.70 23.88
C LEU A 106 -6.60 -9.09 23.71
N THR A 107 -7.92 -9.17 23.76
CA THR A 107 -8.65 -10.42 23.49
C THR A 107 -9.18 -10.42 22.05
N PRO A 108 -9.45 -11.58 21.43
CA PRO A 108 -9.95 -11.65 20.06
C PRO A 108 -11.22 -10.83 19.81
N ASP A 109 -12.15 -10.80 20.77
CA ASP A 109 -13.40 -10.02 20.65
C ASP A 109 -13.15 -8.51 20.70
N LYS A 110 -12.25 -8.07 21.58
CA LYS A 110 -11.84 -6.66 21.64
C LYS A 110 -11.09 -6.28 20.37
N SER A 111 -10.26 -7.17 19.86
CA SER A 111 -9.54 -7.00 18.60
C SER A 111 -10.50 -6.78 17.43
N LYS A 112 -11.47 -7.69 17.22
CA LYS A 112 -12.54 -7.52 16.23
C LYS A 112 -13.30 -6.20 16.39
N THR A 113 -13.62 -5.82 17.63
CA THR A 113 -14.36 -4.60 17.93
C THR A 113 -13.56 -3.36 17.53
N ILE A 114 -12.30 -3.26 17.94
CA ILE A 114 -11.39 -2.16 17.58
C ILE A 114 -11.25 -2.08 16.05
N MET A 115 -10.98 -3.21 15.39
CA MET A 115 -10.83 -3.26 13.94
C MET A 115 -12.08 -2.77 13.22
N GLN A 116 -13.27 -3.22 13.65
CA GLN A 116 -14.53 -2.83 13.03
C GLN A 116 -14.85 -1.35 13.28
N THR A 117 -14.55 -0.83 14.47
CA THR A 117 -14.69 0.59 14.80
C THR A 117 -13.78 1.45 13.92
N ASN A 118 -12.49 1.10 13.82
CA ASN A 118 -11.54 1.84 13.00
C ASN A 118 -11.88 1.76 11.51
N LYS A 119 -12.29 0.58 11.03
CA LYS A 119 -12.83 0.41 9.67
C LYS A 119 -14.03 1.31 9.40
N SER A 120 -14.96 1.43 10.35
CA SER A 120 -16.11 2.33 10.21
C SER A 120 -15.68 3.79 10.11
N HIS A 121 -14.76 4.24 10.96
CA HIS A 121 -14.28 5.62 10.94
C HIS A 121 -13.49 5.94 9.67
N LEU A 122 -12.55 5.06 9.28
CA LEU A 122 -11.78 5.19 8.04
C LEU A 122 -12.69 5.24 6.81
N ARG A 123 -13.73 4.39 6.76
CA ARG A 123 -14.69 4.42 5.65
C ARG A 123 -15.36 5.78 5.52
N THR A 124 -15.72 6.42 6.63
CA THR A 124 -16.29 7.77 6.63
C THR A 124 -15.27 8.81 6.17
N MET A 125 -14.03 8.73 6.67
CA MET A 125 -12.95 9.64 6.27
C MET A 125 -12.65 9.55 4.77
N ILE A 126 -12.41 8.34 4.27
CA ILE A 126 -12.15 8.08 2.85
C ILE A 126 -13.32 8.52 1.97
N LYS A 127 -14.56 8.26 2.38
CA LYS A 127 -15.73 8.71 1.63
C LYS A 127 -15.78 10.24 1.52
N ASN A 128 -15.52 10.95 2.61
CA ASN A 128 -15.51 12.42 2.61
C ASN A 128 -14.34 12.96 1.76
N TYR A 129 -13.20 12.28 1.82
CA TYR A 129 -12.02 12.60 1.02
C TYR A 129 -12.28 12.44 -0.47
N ASN A 130 -12.82 11.31 -0.90
CA ASN A 130 -13.21 11.09 -2.29
C ASN A 130 -14.27 12.14 -2.72
N ALA A 131 -15.26 12.44 -1.88
CA ALA A 131 -16.29 13.44 -2.17
C ALA A 131 -15.77 14.89 -2.24
N SER A 132 -14.60 15.19 -1.66
CA SER A 132 -14.00 16.53 -1.71
C SER A 132 -13.34 16.86 -3.06
N GLY A 133 -13.20 15.86 -3.94
CA GLY A 133 -12.44 16.01 -5.17
C GLY A 133 -10.93 15.90 -5.01
N ASN A 134 -10.43 15.52 -3.83
CA ASN A 134 -9.00 15.27 -3.60
C ASN A 134 -8.63 13.78 -3.72
N GLY A 135 -9.60 12.87 -3.62
CA GLY A 135 -9.36 11.44 -3.80
C GLY A 135 -9.13 11.02 -5.26
N SER A 136 -8.39 9.93 -5.44
CA SER A 136 -8.01 9.37 -6.75
C SER A 136 -9.19 8.97 -7.65
N ASP A 137 -10.37 8.71 -7.08
CA ASP A 137 -11.57 8.31 -7.84
C ASP A 137 -12.14 9.44 -8.73
N MET A 138 -11.69 10.69 -8.55
CA MET A 138 -12.25 11.85 -9.27
C MET A 138 -11.49 12.21 -10.55
N ALA A 139 -10.41 11.50 -10.90
CA ALA A 139 -9.60 11.76 -12.10
C ALA A 139 -10.35 11.66 -13.44
N LYS A 140 -11.61 11.21 -13.44
CA LYS A 140 -12.38 10.98 -14.67
C LYS A 140 -13.57 11.93 -14.87
N HIS A 141 -13.91 12.76 -13.88
CA HIS A 141 -15.14 13.54 -13.93
C HIS A 141 -15.01 14.96 -14.52
N ASP A 142 -13.78 15.47 -14.68
CA ASP A 142 -13.49 16.82 -15.23
C ASP A 142 -13.10 16.80 -16.72
N CYS A 143 -13.15 15.64 -17.38
CA CYS A 143 -13.10 15.56 -18.83
C CYS A 143 -14.54 15.55 -19.34
N ASP A 144 -14.99 16.67 -19.93
CA ASP A 144 -16.36 16.96 -20.42
C ASP A 144 -16.90 15.99 -21.49
N GLU A 145 -16.92 14.69 -21.24
CA GLU A 145 -17.61 13.71 -22.08
C GLU A 145 -18.84 13.24 -21.31
N ASP A 146 -20.03 13.47 -21.90
CA ASP A 146 -21.38 13.24 -21.39
C ASP A 146 -21.73 11.77 -21.04
N GLY A 147 -20.81 11.06 -20.39
CA GLY A 147 -20.94 9.69 -19.93
C GLY A 147 -21.71 9.62 -18.63
N MET A 148 -23.04 9.47 -18.73
CA MET A 148 -23.93 9.04 -17.64
C MET A 148 -23.66 7.57 -17.23
N GLY A 149 -22.42 7.27 -16.83
CA GLY A 149 -22.02 5.99 -16.26
C GLY A 149 -21.31 6.27 -14.95
N GLY A 150 -21.94 5.92 -13.82
CA GLY A 150 -21.26 5.95 -12.53
C GLY A 150 -20.09 5.00 -12.59
N GLU A 151 -18.89 5.53 -12.79
CA GLU A 151 -17.69 4.71 -12.86
C GLU A 151 -17.40 4.09 -11.50
N GLU A 152 -17.23 2.78 -11.52
CA GLU A 152 -17.07 1.93 -10.36
C GLU A 152 -15.76 2.29 -9.63
N GLU A 153 -15.85 2.40 -8.31
CA GLU A 153 -14.69 2.60 -7.44
C GLU A 153 -13.71 1.44 -7.64
N SER A 154 -12.53 1.71 -8.23
CA SER A 154 -11.55 0.66 -8.52
C SER A 154 -10.67 0.37 -7.31
N GLN A 155 -10.16 -0.85 -7.22
CA GLN A 155 -9.17 -1.23 -6.19
C GLN A 155 -7.89 -0.38 -6.26
N GLU A 156 -7.52 0.06 -7.45
CA GLU A 156 -6.33 0.87 -7.70
C GLU A 156 -6.49 2.30 -7.16
N ASN A 157 -7.71 2.83 -7.11
CA ASN A 157 -7.95 4.25 -6.84
C ASN A 157 -8.74 4.50 -5.55
N PHE A 158 -9.38 3.51 -4.95
CA PHE A 158 -10.25 3.79 -3.82
C PHE A 158 -9.48 4.24 -2.58
N GLY A 159 -9.66 5.52 -2.22
CA GLY A 159 -9.11 6.13 -1.00
C GLY A 159 -7.60 6.33 -1.02
N ARG A 160 -6.95 6.26 -2.17
CA ARG A 160 -5.52 6.53 -2.30
C ARG A 160 -5.23 8.03 -2.40
N PHE A 161 -4.08 8.45 -1.92
CA PHE A 161 -3.59 9.80 -2.16
C PHE A 161 -2.93 9.91 -3.55
N ASN A 162 -3.52 10.70 -4.47
CA ASN A 162 -2.94 10.92 -5.80
C ASN A 162 -2.07 12.19 -5.83
N ARG A 163 -0.78 12.02 -5.55
CA ARG A 163 0.20 13.12 -5.49
C ARG A 163 0.34 13.89 -6.81
N GLU A 164 0.30 13.18 -7.95
CA GLU A 164 0.41 13.81 -9.26
C GLU A 164 -0.78 14.73 -9.55
N LEU A 165 -1.98 14.29 -9.19
CA LEU A 165 -3.20 15.05 -9.38
C LEU A 165 -3.26 16.26 -8.45
N ALA A 166 -2.87 16.08 -7.18
CA ALA A 166 -2.74 17.19 -6.24
C ALA A 166 -1.80 18.28 -6.79
N LYS A 167 -0.66 17.87 -7.37
CA LYS A 167 0.29 18.79 -8.02
C LYS A 167 -0.32 19.51 -9.22
N LYS A 168 -0.95 18.79 -10.15
CA LYS A 168 -1.63 19.40 -11.32
C LYS A 168 -2.72 20.38 -10.90
N ARG A 169 -3.47 20.07 -9.85
CA ARG A 169 -4.55 20.93 -9.33
C ARG A 169 -4.01 22.22 -8.72
N ALA A 170 -2.90 22.13 -7.98
CA ALA A 170 -2.23 23.29 -7.43
C ALA A 170 -1.72 24.23 -8.55
N GLU A 171 -1.10 23.66 -9.59
CA GLU A 171 -0.65 24.39 -10.78
C GLU A 171 -1.81 25.09 -11.51
N LEU A 172 -2.95 24.40 -11.71
CA LEU A 172 -4.12 24.95 -12.40
C LEU A 172 -4.83 26.07 -11.63
N LYS A 173 -4.94 25.96 -10.31
CA LYS A 173 -5.65 26.95 -9.48
C LYS A 173 -4.80 28.15 -9.07
N GLY A 174 -3.50 28.15 -9.38
CA GLY A 174 -2.57 29.19 -8.93
C GLY A 174 -2.53 29.32 -7.41
N GLN A 175 -2.85 28.24 -6.69
CA GLN A 175 -2.88 28.18 -5.24
C GLN A 175 -1.62 27.44 -4.79
N ASP A 176 -0.53 28.19 -4.65
CA ASP A 176 0.72 27.67 -4.08
C ASP A 176 0.53 27.15 -2.64
N ASP A 177 -0.53 27.57 -1.95
CA ASP A 177 -0.88 27.08 -0.63
C ASP A 177 -1.27 25.59 -0.60
N LEU A 178 -1.70 25.02 -1.74
CA LEU A 178 -1.92 23.57 -1.89
C LEU A 178 -0.61 22.77 -2.09
N LEU A 179 0.51 23.44 -2.33
CA LEU A 179 1.84 22.82 -2.45
C LEU A 179 2.59 22.71 -1.11
N LEU A 180 2.05 23.26 -0.01
CA LEU A 180 2.85 23.52 1.20
C LEU A 180 3.20 22.30 2.06
N VAL A 181 2.67 21.10 1.80
CA VAL A 181 3.06 19.86 2.52
C VAL A 181 2.94 18.63 1.61
N ASP A 182 3.70 18.55 0.52
CA ASP A 182 3.68 17.42 -0.44
C ASP A 182 2.30 17.02 -1.02
N GLY A 183 1.28 17.83 -0.76
CA GLY A 183 -0.11 17.68 -1.17
C GLY A 183 -0.98 16.78 -0.28
N ASP A 184 -0.44 16.10 0.74
CA ASP A 184 -1.24 15.15 1.54
C ASP A 184 -2.17 15.88 2.52
N ASP A 185 -3.42 16.02 2.12
CA ASP A 185 -4.46 16.73 2.85
C ASP A 185 -5.38 15.78 3.62
N ARG A 186 -5.02 14.50 3.78
CA ARG A 186 -5.81 13.51 4.53
C ARG A 186 -6.14 13.98 5.95
N SER A 187 -5.25 14.76 6.56
CA SER A 187 -5.44 15.38 7.88
C SER A 187 -6.64 16.32 7.97
N SER A 188 -7.03 16.96 6.86
CA SER A 188 -8.23 17.80 6.77
C SER A 188 -9.54 17.03 7.01
N PHE A 189 -9.50 15.70 6.86
CA PHE A 189 -10.66 14.80 7.01
C PHE A 189 -10.75 14.15 8.39
N LEU A 190 -9.91 14.56 9.33
CA LEU A 190 -9.96 14.07 10.71
C LEU A 190 -11.29 14.38 11.40
N VAL A 191 -11.89 15.56 11.20
CA VAL A 191 -13.17 15.98 11.83
C VAL A 191 -13.18 15.69 13.35
N MET A 192 -13.82 14.60 13.80
CA MET A 192 -13.91 14.15 15.21
C MET A 192 -13.19 12.82 15.47
N ASN A 193 -12.45 12.33 14.48
CA ASN A 193 -11.68 11.10 14.55
C ASN A 193 -10.31 11.34 15.20
N THR A 194 -9.69 10.27 15.68
CA THR A 194 -8.34 10.33 16.25
C THR A 194 -7.31 10.51 15.15
N VAL A 195 -6.25 11.27 15.46
CA VAL A 195 -5.10 11.50 14.57
C VAL A 195 -4.49 10.18 14.08
N ASP A 196 -4.58 9.16 14.91
CA ASP A 196 -4.08 7.80 14.69
C ASP A 196 -4.69 7.16 13.45
N LEU A 197 -5.95 7.48 13.13
CA LEU A 197 -6.61 6.98 11.93
C LEU A 197 -5.96 7.51 10.64
N LEU A 198 -5.24 8.63 10.68
CA LEU A 198 -4.42 9.06 9.54
C LEU A 198 -3.25 8.12 9.31
N TYR A 199 -2.55 7.73 10.38
CA TYR A 199 -1.47 6.76 10.27
C TYR A 199 -2.01 5.42 9.77
N TRP A 200 -3.21 5.03 10.22
CA TRP A 200 -3.86 3.85 9.68
C TRP A 200 -4.11 3.92 8.20
N TRP A 201 -4.66 5.04 7.76
CA TRP A 201 -4.94 5.24 6.37
C TRP A 201 -3.65 5.23 5.54
N ASP A 202 -2.64 5.99 5.96
CA ASP A 202 -1.35 6.08 5.28
C ASP A 202 -0.68 4.72 5.09
N VAL A 203 -0.61 3.94 6.16
CA VAL A 203 0.01 2.62 6.13
C VAL A 203 -0.80 1.63 5.29
N MET A 204 -2.13 1.67 5.35
CA MET A 204 -2.97 0.82 4.50
C MET A 204 -2.88 1.22 3.03
N ASP A 205 -2.63 2.49 2.74
CA ASP A 205 -2.39 3.01 1.39
C ASP A 205 -1.03 2.51 0.86
N GLU A 206 0.02 2.63 1.67
CA GLU A 206 1.38 2.15 1.35
C GLU A 206 1.39 0.64 1.07
N LEU A 207 0.57 -0.14 1.80
CA LEU A 207 0.41 -1.58 1.59
C LEU A 207 -0.63 -1.96 0.52
N GLU A 208 -1.30 -1.00 -0.12
CA GLU A 208 -2.36 -1.23 -1.11
C GLU A 208 -3.56 -2.03 -0.57
N MET A 209 -3.81 -1.95 0.73
CA MET A 209 -4.78 -2.78 1.43
C MET A 209 -6.11 -2.10 1.70
N ILE A 210 -6.25 -0.79 1.46
CA ILE A 210 -7.47 -0.03 1.77
C ILE A 210 -8.72 -0.74 1.22
N PHE A 211 -8.70 -1.16 -0.04
CA PHE A 211 -9.86 -1.77 -0.69
C PHE A 211 -10.26 -3.12 -0.04
N VAL A 212 -9.27 -3.99 0.16
CA VAL A 212 -9.43 -5.30 0.83
C VAL A 212 -9.92 -5.10 2.26
N PHE A 213 -9.27 -4.19 2.97
CA PHE A 213 -9.58 -3.86 4.36
C PHE A 213 -11.02 -3.34 4.52
N MET A 214 -11.49 -2.52 3.58
CA MET A 214 -12.86 -2.01 3.60
C MET A 214 -13.92 -3.06 3.28
N GLY A 215 -13.50 -4.25 2.83
CA GLY A 215 -14.38 -5.35 2.45
C GLY A 215 -15.23 -5.00 1.24
N LYS A 216 -14.70 -4.14 0.35
CA LYS A 216 -15.34 -3.90 -0.93
C LYS A 216 -15.03 -5.12 -1.80
N LEU A 217 -16.06 -5.91 -2.03
CA LEU A 217 -16.01 -6.93 -3.07
C LEU A 217 -16.08 -6.19 -4.41
N HIS A 218 -15.27 -6.63 -5.38
CA HIS A 218 -15.35 -6.10 -6.73
C HIS A 218 -16.81 -6.23 -7.22
N ASP A 219 -17.34 -5.22 -7.90
CA ASP A 219 -18.74 -5.23 -8.37
C ASP A 219 -19.09 -6.44 -9.27
N GLY A 220 -18.10 -7.08 -9.92
CA GLY A 220 -18.28 -8.37 -10.62
C GLY A 220 -18.63 -9.55 -9.70
N VAL A 221 -18.54 -9.39 -8.39
CA VAL A 221 -18.87 -10.37 -7.33
C VAL A 221 -20.19 -10.01 -6.62
N ASN A 222 -20.70 -8.79 -6.83
CA ASN A 222 -22.01 -8.39 -6.32
C ASN A 222 -23.10 -9.15 -7.07
N SER A 223 -23.63 -10.21 -6.45
CA SER A 223 -24.85 -10.87 -6.90
C SER A 223 -25.99 -9.85 -6.86
N SER A 224 -26.30 -9.24 -8.01
CA SER A 224 -27.50 -8.41 -8.16
C SER A 224 -28.72 -9.19 -7.68
N SER A 225 -29.42 -8.61 -6.71
CA SER A 225 -30.66 -9.16 -6.17
C SER A 225 -31.84 -9.03 -7.16
N ASP A 226 -31.63 -8.57 -8.38
CA ASP A 226 -32.68 -8.61 -9.41
C ASP A 226 -33.01 -10.05 -9.83
N LYS A 227 -32.23 -11.03 -9.36
CA LYS A 227 -32.54 -12.47 -9.39
C LYS A 227 -32.75 -13.06 -7.99
N THR A 228 -33.23 -12.29 -7.02
CA THR A 228 -33.63 -12.85 -5.72
C THR A 228 -34.73 -13.89 -5.99
N PRO A 229 -34.57 -15.17 -5.62
CA PRO A 229 -35.68 -16.11 -5.70
C PRO A 229 -36.82 -15.55 -4.84
N GLY A 230 -37.99 -15.38 -5.46
CA GLY A 230 -39.14 -14.71 -4.86
C GLY A 230 -39.47 -15.24 -3.47
N ALA A 231 -39.94 -14.35 -2.59
CA ALA A 231 -40.20 -14.63 -1.20
C ALA A 231 -40.90 -15.99 -1.02
N THR A 232 -40.23 -16.94 -0.34
CA THR A 232 -40.89 -18.16 0.13
C THR A 232 -42.08 -17.74 0.97
N ALA A 233 -43.28 -17.95 0.43
CA ALA A 233 -44.54 -17.59 1.06
C ALA A 233 -44.53 -18.12 2.49
N ARG A 234 -44.47 -17.20 3.47
CA ARG A 234 -44.70 -17.55 4.87
C ARG A 234 -46.12 -18.08 4.95
N ARG A 235 -46.27 -19.40 5.04
CA ARG A 235 -47.53 -20.05 5.41
C ARG A 235 -47.96 -19.41 6.73
N ARG A 236 -49.00 -18.57 6.67
CA ARG A 236 -49.75 -18.15 7.86
C ARG A 236 -50.23 -19.42 8.54
N VAL A 237 -49.68 -19.70 9.72
CA VAL A 237 -50.25 -20.69 10.64
C VAL A 237 -51.45 -20.02 11.27
N GLY A 238 -52.57 -20.07 10.55
CA GLY A 238 -53.90 -19.86 11.08
C GLY A 238 -54.62 -21.19 10.98
N ASN A 239 -54.97 -21.75 12.14
CA ASN A 239 -55.98 -22.80 12.26
C ASN A 239 -57.15 -22.46 11.36
N ASP A 240 -57.54 -23.38 10.47
CA ASP A 240 -58.92 -23.87 10.48
C ASP A 240 -59.09 -25.07 9.54
N ALA A 241 -59.63 -26.11 10.18
CA ALA A 241 -60.45 -27.19 9.70
C ALA A 241 -60.67 -27.36 8.18
N ASN A 242 -60.23 -28.53 7.70
CA ASN A 242 -61.10 -29.54 7.11
C ASN A 242 -61.78 -29.19 5.76
N SER A 243 -61.17 -29.59 4.64
CA SER A 243 -61.94 -30.32 3.61
C SER A 243 -61.04 -31.16 2.70
N ASN A 244 -61.57 -32.33 2.38
CA ASN A 244 -61.03 -33.36 1.51
C ASN A 244 -60.61 -32.84 0.14
N SER A 245 -59.43 -33.25 -0.33
CA SER A 245 -59.27 -33.62 -1.74
C SER A 245 -58.06 -34.54 -1.94
N GLN A 246 -58.36 -35.64 -2.62
CA GLN A 246 -57.47 -36.74 -2.95
C GLN A 246 -56.36 -36.36 -3.92
N SER A 247 -55.27 -37.13 -3.83
CA SER A 247 -54.37 -37.54 -4.91
C SER A 247 -53.67 -36.45 -5.74
N ASN A 248 -52.36 -36.28 -5.54
CA ASN A 248 -51.40 -37.03 -6.35
C ASN A 248 -49.98 -36.88 -5.78
N LYS A 249 -49.43 -38.01 -5.36
CA LYS A 249 -48.08 -38.14 -4.80
C LYS A 249 -47.13 -38.34 -5.99
N LYS A 250 -46.46 -37.28 -6.44
CA LYS A 250 -45.22 -37.39 -7.22
C LYS A 250 -44.16 -36.55 -6.51
N SER A 251 -43.18 -37.27 -5.98
CA SER A 251 -41.98 -36.80 -5.28
C SER A 251 -41.29 -35.65 -6.02
N LYS A 252 -41.13 -34.51 -5.35
CA LYS A 252 -40.29 -33.40 -5.80
C LYS A 252 -39.17 -33.16 -4.77
N THR A 253 -38.24 -34.12 -4.72
CA THR A 253 -36.94 -34.00 -4.06
C THR A 253 -35.95 -33.11 -4.84
N GLY A 254 -36.31 -32.61 -6.03
CA GLY A 254 -35.42 -31.79 -6.88
C GLY A 254 -35.11 -30.39 -6.37
N SER A 255 -35.88 -29.83 -5.43
CA SER A 255 -35.72 -28.40 -5.10
C SER A 255 -34.49 -28.06 -4.26
N LYS A 256 -33.93 -29.01 -3.49
CA LYS A 256 -32.73 -28.75 -2.69
C LYS A 256 -31.45 -28.97 -3.49
N ASP A 257 -31.43 -30.01 -4.33
CA ASP A 257 -30.29 -30.32 -5.19
C ASP A 257 -30.09 -29.26 -6.29
N ASP A 258 -31.17 -28.68 -6.81
CA ASP A 258 -31.08 -27.62 -7.81
C ASP A 258 -30.56 -26.31 -7.20
N ILE A 259 -30.98 -25.96 -5.98
CA ILE A 259 -30.48 -24.78 -5.26
C ILE A 259 -29.01 -24.98 -4.88
N GLN A 260 -28.62 -26.18 -4.41
CA GLN A 260 -27.21 -26.48 -4.12
C GLN A 260 -26.35 -26.45 -5.38
N ARG A 261 -26.84 -26.96 -6.52
CA ARG A 261 -26.13 -26.86 -7.80
C ARG A 261 -25.98 -25.43 -8.30
N GLU A 262 -26.98 -24.58 -8.08
CA GLU A 262 -26.92 -23.15 -8.42
C GLU A 262 -25.89 -22.43 -7.54
N MET A 263 -25.89 -22.69 -6.22
CA MET A 263 -24.87 -22.14 -5.32
C MET A 263 -23.45 -22.60 -5.69
N VAL A 264 -23.25 -23.89 -5.98
CA VAL A 264 -21.94 -24.41 -6.39
C VAL A 264 -21.48 -23.78 -7.71
N LYS A 265 -22.39 -23.54 -8.65
CA LYS A 265 -22.06 -22.84 -9.90
C LYS A 265 -21.73 -21.37 -9.66
N ASN A 266 -22.42 -20.70 -8.73
CA ASN A 266 -22.14 -19.30 -8.42
C ASN A 266 -20.84 -19.14 -7.63
N VAL A 267 -20.52 -20.05 -6.70
CA VAL A 267 -19.19 -20.10 -6.05
C VAL A 267 -18.10 -20.37 -7.08
N GLY A 268 -18.33 -21.28 -8.02
CA GLY A 268 -17.38 -21.51 -9.12
C GLY A 268 -17.17 -20.28 -10.01
N ARG A 269 -18.20 -19.48 -10.24
CA ARG A 269 -18.08 -18.21 -10.97
C ARG A 269 -17.32 -17.16 -10.17
N ILE A 270 -17.61 -17.02 -8.87
CA ILE A 270 -16.92 -16.10 -7.96
C ILE A 270 -15.43 -16.45 -7.86
N ASN A 271 -15.09 -17.72 -7.72
CA ASN A 271 -13.69 -18.15 -7.73
C ASN A 271 -13.03 -17.86 -9.08
N ASN A 272 -13.76 -18.00 -10.19
CA ASN A 272 -13.19 -17.69 -11.50
C ASN A 272 -12.97 -16.18 -11.67
N THR A 273 -13.87 -15.32 -11.19
CA THR A 273 -13.66 -13.86 -11.20
C THR A 273 -12.56 -13.43 -10.25
N LEU A 274 -12.45 -14.03 -9.06
CA LEU A 274 -11.32 -13.81 -8.15
C LEU A 274 -10.01 -14.21 -8.82
N ASN A 275 -9.93 -15.39 -9.43
CA ASN A 275 -8.74 -15.82 -10.16
C ASN A 275 -8.38 -14.87 -11.31
N ILE A 276 -9.37 -14.29 -11.99
CA ILE A 276 -9.14 -13.29 -13.05
C ILE A 276 -8.63 -11.97 -12.44
N ALA A 277 -9.21 -11.50 -11.34
CA ALA A 277 -8.78 -10.28 -10.66
C ALA A 277 -7.36 -10.42 -10.07
N THR A 278 -7.08 -11.55 -9.42
CA THR A 278 -5.73 -11.88 -8.93
C THR A 278 -4.73 -11.99 -10.08
N ALA A 279 -5.11 -12.59 -11.22
CA ALA A 279 -4.26 -12.63 -12.41
C ALA A 279 -4.03 -11.23 -13.00
N ALA A 280 -4.99 -10.33 -12.93
CA ALA A 280 -4.84 -8.94 -13.37
C ALA A 280 -3.87 -8.18 -12.45
N ILE A 281 -4.00 -8.31 -11.13
CA ILE A 281 -3.08 -7.72 -10.14
C ILE A 281 -1.66 -8.26 -10.34
N LEU A 282 -1.51 -9.57 -10.57
CA LEU A 282 -0.19 -10.16 -10.85
C LEU A 282 0.39 -9.64 -12.18
N ARG A 283 -0.43 -9.42 -13.21
CA ARG A 283 0.03 -8.81 -14.47
C ARG A 283 0.46 -7.36 -14.27
N GLN A 284 -0.26 -6.60 -13.46
CA GLN A 284 0.11 -5.23 -13.11
C GLN A 284 1.47 -5.21 -12.39
N ARG A 285 1.64 -6.04 -11.36
CA ARG A 285 2.91 -6.17 -10.63
C ARG A 285 4.07 -6.61 -11.53
N ILE A 286 3.82 -7.50 -12.50
CA ILE A 286 4.82 -7.88 -13.50
C ILE A 286 5.16 -6.70 -14.42
N SER A 287 4.19 -5.86 -14.79
CA SER A 287 4.42 -4.65 -15.56
C SER A 287 5.28 -3.66 -14.79
N ASP A 288 4.91 -3.36 -13.55
CA ASP A 288 5.66 -2.43 -12.69
C ASP A 288 7.09 -2.91 -12.44
N ALA A 289 7.28 -4.23 -12.27
CA ALA A 289 8.60 -4.83 -12.14
C ALA A 289 9.43 -4.68 -13.43
N LYS A 290 8.81 -4.78 -14.62
CA LYS A 290 9.49 -4.53 -15.89
C LYS A 290 9.88 -3.06 -16.05
N ASP A 291 9.01 -2.14 -15.67
CA ASP A 291 9.32 -0.71 -15.75
C ASP A 291 10.48 -0.35 -14.82
N LYS A 292 10.52 -0.94 -13.61
CA LYS A 292 11.69 -0.83 -12.71
C LYS A 292 12.94 -1.47 -13.31
N MET A 293 12.84 -2.59 -14.02
CA MET A 293 13.98 -3.17 -14.73
C MET A 293 14.51 -2.23 -15.81
N TYR A 294 13.65 -1.61 -16.61
CA TYR A 294 14.08 -0.64 -17.62
C TYR A 294 14.76 0.59 -16.99
N GLN A 295 14.24 1.09 -15.87
CA GLN A 295 14.90 2.17 -15.12
C GLN A 295 16.30 1.76 -14.61
N ILE A 296 16.47 0.50 -14.19
CA ILE A 296 17.77 -0.03 -13.78
C ILE A 296 18.70 -0.16 -14.98
N GLU A 297 18.21 -0.63 -16.14
CA GLU A 297 18.99 -0.71 -17.38
C GLU A 297 19.47 0.67 -17.83
N ASP A 298 18.59 1.68 -17.84
CA ASP A 298 18.96 3.08 -18.14
C ASP A 298 20.03 3.61 -17.16
N ALA A 299 19.88 3.32 -15.86
CA ALA A 299 20.86 3.72 -14.86
C ALA A 299 22.22 3.01 -15.03
N LEU A 300 22.23 1.76 -15.49
CA LEU A 300 23.46 1.03 -15.84
C LEU A 300 24.15 1.62 -17.07
N ASP A 301 23.39 2.00 -18.10
CA ASP A 301 23.92 2.68 -19.28
C ASP A 301 24.54 4.05 -18.94
N GLU A 302 23.94 4.79 -18.00
CA GLU A 302 24.53 6.02 -17.47
C GLU A 302 25.84 5.75 -16.70
N LEU A 303 25.88 4.67 -15.91
CA LEU A 303 27.09 4.28 -15.17
C LEU A 303 28.24 3.92 -16.12
N ASP A 304 27.96 3.23 -17.22
CA ASP A 304 28.95 2.86 -18.24
C ASP A 304 29.52 4.10 -18.96
N LYS A 305 28.66 5.09 -19.28
CA LYS A 305 29.13 6.39 -19.83
C LYS A 305 30.09 7.09 -18.86
N VAL A 306 29.80 7.06 -17.56
CA VAL A 306 30.69 7.64 -16.54
C VAL A 306 32.00 6.84 -16.42
N ALA A 307 31.95 5.52 -16.54
CA ALA A 307 33.13 4.67 -16.52
C ALA A 307 34.06 4.94 -17.72
N ASP A 308 33.49 5.10 -18.92
CA ASP A 308 34.21 5.46 -20.13
C ASP A 308 34.81 6.87 -20.04
N GLU A 309 34.07 7.85 -19.51
CA GLU A 309 34.60 9.19 -19.24
C GLU A 309 35.79 9.15 -18.28
N ARG A 310 35.70 8.37 -17.19
CA ARG A 310 36.83 8.17 -16.26
C ARG A 310 38.03 7.49 -16.93
N LYS A 311 37.80 6.60 -17.89
CA LYS A 311 38.87 5.96 -18.67
C LYS A 311 39.51 6.96 -19.65
N TYR A 312 38.70 7.77 -20.32
CA TYR A 312 39.15 8.86 -21.17
C TYR A 312 40.02 9.86 -20.38
N GLN A 313 39.57 10.32 -19.21
CA GLN A 313 40.35 11.22 -18.35
C GLN A 313 41.69 10.62 -17.89
N ARG A 314 41.75 9.32 -17.60
CA ARG A 314 43.02 8.64 -17.29
C ARG A 314 43.97 8.63 -18.48
N ASN A 315 43.46 8.39 -19.69
CA ASN A 315 44.27 8.42 -20.90
C ASN A 315 44.78 9.83 -21.20
N VAL A 316 43.96 10.87 -21.02
CA VAL A 316 44.38 12.27 -21.17
C VAL A 316 45.54 12.59 -20.23
N ARG A 317 45.43 12.25 -18.94
CA ARG A 317 46.54 12.45 -17.99
C ARG A 317 47.81 11.72 -18.40
N ARG A 318 47.70 10.48 -18.88
CA ARG A 318 48.85 9.72 -19.39
C ARG A 318 49.48 10.38 -20.61
N LEU A 319 48.68 10.97 -21.51
CA LEU A 319 49.20 11.72 -22.65
C LEU A 319 49.92 13.00 -22.20
N GLU A 320 49.39 13.71 -21.20
CA GLU A 320 50.06 14.89 -20.61
C GLU A 320 51.39 14.52 -19.95
N GLU A 321 51.47 13.38 -19.27
CA GLU A 321 52.72 12.86 -18.71
C GLU A 321 53.73 12.52 -19.81
N LEU A 322 53.30 11.81 -20.86
CA LEU A 322 54.17 11.48 -21.99
C LEU A 322 54.66 12.73 -22.74
N GLN A 323 53.83 13.76 -22.86
CA GLN A 323 54.24 15.04 -23.47
C GLN A 323 55.35 15.70 -22.65
N LYS A 324 55.22 15.72 -21.31
CA LYS A 324 56.28 16.25 -20.43
C LYS A 324 57.59 15.49 -20.60
N ASP A 325 57.52 14.17 -20.75
CA ASP A 325 58.71 13.35 -20.99
C ASP A 325 59.36 13.70 -22.34
N ILE A 326 58.56 13.87 -23.41
CA ILE A 326 59.04 14.31 -24.73
C ILE A 326 59.74 15.67 -24.62
N ASP A 327 59.08 16.66 -24.01
CA ASP A 327 59.65 18.01 -23.84
C ASP A 327 60.97 17.95 -23.05
N SER A 328 61.05 17.06 -22.05
CA SER A 328 62.28 16.82 -21.29
C SER A 328 63.39 16.20 -22.13
N TYR A 329 63.08 15.27 -23.05
CA TYR A 329 64.09 14.68 -23.94
C TYR A 329 64.55 15.65 -25.03
N GLU A 330 63.64 16.47 -25.56
CA GLU A 330 64.00 17.54 -26.51
C GLU A 330 64.98 18.53 -25.88
N LEU A 331 64.76 18.90 -24.61
CA LEU A 331 65.68 19.76 -23.87
C LEU A 331 67.07 19.10 -23.72
N GLN A 332 67.11 17.82 -23.35
CA GLN A 332 68.38 17.08 -23.22
C GLN A 332 69.13 16.95 -24.55
N LEU A 333 68.41 16.77 -25.66
CA LEU A 333 69.00 16.74 -27.00
C LEU A 333 69.60 18.09 -27.37
N SER A 334 68.90 19.19 -27.09
CA SER A 334 69.41 20.55 -27.31
C SER A 334 70.70 20.79 -26.52
N ASP A 335 70.75 20.37 -25.25
CA ASP A 335 71.94 20.48 -24.42
C ASP A 335 73.13 19.67 -24.97
N LEU A 336 72.85 18.49 -25.55
CA LEU A 336 73.87 17.64 -26.17
C LEU A 336 74.42 18.24 -27.47
N GLU A 337 73.55 18.77 -28.34
CA GLU A 337 73.96 19.44 -29.58
C GLU A 337 74.86 20.65 -29.30
N GLU A 338 74.51 21.47 -28.30
CA GLU A 338 75.37 22.58 -27.85
C GLU A 338 76.74 22.09 -27.33
N SER A 339 76.78 20.92 -26.70
CA SER A 339 78.02 20.32 -26.20
C SER A 339 78.92 19.73 -27.30
N GLU A 340 78.34 19.23 -28.40
CA GLU A 340 79.08 18.72 -29.56
C GLU A 340 79.71 19.86 -30.37
N ASP A 341 79.00 20.97 -30.54
CA ASP A 341 79.54 22.18 -31.19
C ASP A 341 80.65 22.85 -30.36
N ALA A 342 80.68 22.61 -29.05
CA ALA A 342 81.73 23.09 -28.15
C ALA A 342 83.02 22.25 -28.19
N GLN A 343 83.02 21.06 -28.80
CA GLN A 343 84.27 20.31 -29.02
C GLN A 343 84.94 20.75 -30.34
N PRO A 344 86.11 21.40 -30.29
CA PRO A 344 86.82 21.77 -31.51
C PRO A 344 87.16 20.50 -32.28
N ARG A 345 86.69 20.41 -33.53
CA ARG A 345 87.10 19.35 -34.47
C ARG A 345 88.60 19.46 -34.74
N GLU A 346 89.42 18.89 -33.86
CA GLU A 346 90.81 18.57 -34.16
C GLU A 346 90.78 17.45 -35.21
N LEU A 347 90.65 17.87 -36.47
CA LEU A 347 90.97 17.06 -37.64
C LEU A 347 92.45 16.68 -37.55
N THR A 348 92.73 15.53 -36.94
CA THR A 348 93.97 14.80 -37.14
C THR A 348 94.06 14.40 -38.61
N TYR A 349 94.61 15.29 -39.42
CA TYR A 349 95.22 14.99 -40.71
C TYR A 349 96.41 14.05 -40.44
N GLN A 350 96.18 12.74 -40.38
CA GLN A 350 97.25 11.77 -40.64
C GLN A 350 97.25 11.46 -42.14
N ALA A 351 98.18 12.12 -42.83
CA ALA A 351 98.54 11.85 -44.20
C ALA A 351 99.02 10.38 -44.33
N ALA A 352 98.22 9.55 -44.99
CA ALA A 352 98.69 8.28 -45.53
C ALA A 352 99.39 8.57 -46.87
N SER A 353 100.71 8.74 -46.81
CA SER A 353 101.60 8.62 -47.96
C SER A 353 101.78 7.13 -48.28
N VAL A 354 101.38 6.72 -49.49
CA VAL A 354 102.21 5.95 -50.47
C VAL A 354 101.70 6.28 -51.87
#